data_AF-B2RPX8-F1
#
_entry.id   AF-B2RPX8-F1
#
_cell.length_a   1.000
_cell.length_b   1.000
_cell.length_c   1.000
_cell.angle_alpha   90.00
_cell.angle_beta   90.00
_cell.angle_gamma   90.00
#
_symmetry.space_group_name_H-M   'P 1'
#
loop_
_entity.id
_entity.type
_entity.pdbx_description
1 polymer ?
#
loop_
_entity_poly.entity_id
_entity_poly.type
_entity_poly.pdbx_seq_one_letter_code
_entity_poly.pdbx_strand_id
1 'polypeptide(L)'
;MAWNTNLRGRLPITCLILQVTMVVLFGVFVRYDIQADAHWWLEKKRKNISSDVENEFYYRYPSFQDVHAMVFVGFGFLMTFLQRYGFSAVGFNFLLAAFGIQWALLMQGWFHYFEEGHIVLSVENIIQADFCVASSCVAFGAVLGKVSPMQLLIMTFFQVTLFTVNEFILLNLIEAKDAGGSMTIHTFGAYFGLTVTWILYRKNLDQSKQRQSSVYHSDLFAMIGTLFLWIYWPSFNSASSFHGDAQHRAALNTYLSLAASVLTTVTVSSIVHKKGKLDMVHIQNATLAGGVGVGTAAEMMLTPYGALIVGFFCGIFSTLGFAYLTPFLESRLRIQDTCGIHNLHGIPGIIGGIVGAVTAAYSSPDVYGEPGIVHSFGFGSYKMDWNKRMQGRSQIFGLLLSLAMALVGGIIVGFILKLPFWGQAADENCFEDSIYWEVHEEVNTVYIPEDLAHKHSTSLVPAMPLVLPTTSASIVPPVPPTPPVSLATSAPSAALVH
;
A
#
# COMPACT_ATOMS: atom_id res chain seq x y z
N MET A 1 -12.56 30.68 -7.21
CA MET A 1 -11.26 29.97 -7.39
C MET A 1 -11.11 28.71 -6.53
N ALA A 2 -11.71 28.64 -5.32
CA ALA A 2 -11.54 27.48 -4.40
C ALA A 2 -12.07 26.11 -4.91
N TRP A 3 -13.00 26.10 -5.87
CA TRP A 3 -13.69 24.89 -6.34
C TRP A 3 -13.27 24.43 -7.75
N ASN A 4 -12.19 25.00 -8.31
CA ASN A 4 -11.74 24.59 -9.63
C ASN A 4 -10.97 23.27 -9.50
N THR A 5 -11.54 22.17 -10.00
CA THR A 5 -10.91 20.84 -10.08
C THR A 5 -10.13 20.63 -11.39
N ASN A 6 -10.13 21.59 -12.32
CA ASN A 6 -9.33 21.49 -13.54
C ASN A 6 -7.83 21.57 -13.21
N LEU A 7 -7.13 20.46 -13.39
CA LEU A 7 -5.72 20.32 -13.06
C LEU A 7 -4.76 20.51 -14.25
N ARG A 8 -5.25 20.91 -15.43
CA ARG A 8 -4.46 20.98 -16.69
C ARG A 8 -3.13 21.72 -16.56
N GLY A 9 -3.05 22.76 -15.73
CA GLY A 9 -1.80 23.44 -15.39
C GLY A 9 -1.11 22.89 -14.15
N ARG A 10 -1.85 22.81 -13.03
CA ARG A 10 -1.30 22.53 -11.69
C ARG A 10 -0.64 21.16 -11.57
N LEU A 11 -1.30 20.11 -12.07
CA LEU A 11 -0.79 18.73 -11.93
C LEU A 11 0.46 18.50 -12.78
N PRO A 12 0.48 18.81 -14.10
CA PRO A 12 1.70 18.65 -14.89
C PRO A 12 2.88 19.46 -14.35
N ILE A 13 2.67 20.71 -13.95
CA ILE A 13 3.73 21.55 -13.36
C ILE A 13 4.31 20.89 -12.11
N THR A 14 3.46 20.37 -11.22
CA THR A 14 3.92 19.74 -9.99
C THR A 14 4.68 18.45 -10.27
N CYS A 15 4.16 17.58 -11.13
CA CYS A 15 4.85 16.36 -11.53
C CYS A 15 6.21 16.67 -12.16
N LEU A 16 6.29 17.67 -13.05
CA LEU A 16 7.55 18.08 -13.68
C LEU A 16 8.55 18.65 -12.67
N ILE A 17 8.11 19.53 -11.75
CA ILE A 17 9.00 20.08 -10.72
C ILE A 17 9.54 18.97 -9.83
N LEU A 18 8.68 18.07 -9.34
CA LEU A 18 9.10 16.95 -8.49
C LEU A 18 10.07 16.04 -9.25
N GLN A 19 9.74 15.66 -10.49
CA GLN A 19 10.57 14.73 -11.26
C GLN A 19 11.92 15.35 -11.67
N VAL A 20 11.95 16.62 -12.09
CA VAL A 20 13.22 17.33 -12.38
C VAL A 20 14.07 17.42 -11.12
N THR A 21 13.45 17.69 -9.96
CA THR A 21 14.14 17.70 -8.68
C THR A 21 14.74 16.32 -8.38
N MET A 22 13.99 15.23 -8.59
CA MET A 22 14.51 13.86 -8.41
C MET A 22 15.70 13.61 -9.35
N VAL A 23 15.60 13.95 -10.64
CA VAL A 23 16.70 13.77 -11.59
C VAL A 23 17.97 14.50 -11.15
N VAL A 24 17.85 15.76 -10.72
CA VAL A 24 19.00 16.54 -10.25
C VAL A 24 19.60 15.91 -8.98
N LEU A 25 18.76 15.59 -7.99
CA LEU A 25 19.24 15.03 -6.72
C LEU A 25 19.87 13.63 -6.89
N PHE A 26 19.30 12.78 -7.74
CA PHE A 26 19.90 11.49 -8.08
C PHE A 26 21.25 11.67 -8.79
N GLY A 27 21.34 12.59 -9.76
CA GLY A 27 22.60 12.89 -10.44
C GLY A 27 23.70 13.36 -9.48
N VAL A 28 23.34 14.19 -8.50
CA VAL A 28 24.27 14.70 -7.49
C VAL A 28 24.66 13.62 -6.48
N PHE A 29 23.70 12.91 -5.89
CA PHE A 29 23.93 12.11 -4.69
C PHE A 29 24.00 10.59 -4.92
N VAL A 30 23.29 10.02 -5.90
CA VAL A 30 23.08 8.56 -5.94
C VAL A 30 24.09 7.86 -6.84
N ARG A 31 24.71 6.77 -6.37
CA ARG A 31 25.65 5.91 -7.12
C ARG A 31 25.29 4.45 -6.93
N TYR A 32 25.67 3.59 -7.87
CA TYR A 32 25.45 2.16 -7.74
C TYR A 32 26.35 1.56 -6.66
N ASP A 33 25.83 0.56 -5.95
CA ASP A 33 26.64 -0.33 -5.12
C ASP A 33 27.69 -1.09 -5.96
N ILE A 34 28.80 -1.48 -5.33
CA ILE A 34 29.88 -2.21 -5.98
C ILE A 34 29.42 -3.51 -6.64
N GLN A 35 28.36 -4.15 -6.13
CA GLN A 35 27.78 -5.37 -6.70
C GLN A 35 26.92 -5.12 -7.94
N ALA A 36 26.46 -3.88 -8.13
CA ALA A 36 25.78 -3.40 -9.35
C ALA A 36 26.74 -2.71 -10.33
N ASP A 37 27.94 -2.31 -9.87
CA ASP A 37 28.97 -1.69 -10.70
C ASP A 37 29.61 -2.69 -11.70
N ALA A 38 29.96 -2.22 -12.89
CA ALA A 38 30.59 -3.03 -13.93
C ALA A 38 31.96 -3.61 -13.53
N HIS A 39 32.62 -3.04 -12.51
CA HIS A 39 33.87 -3.53 -11.95
C HIS A 39 33.69 -4.68 -10.94
N TRP A 40 32.47 -5.13 -10.67
CA TRP A 40 32.18 -6.23 -9.72
C TRP A 40 33.04 -7.48 -9.93
N TRP A 41 33.40 -7.82 -11.17
CA TRP A 41 34.25 -8.99 -11.46
C TRP A 41 35.67 -8.86 -10.87
N LEU A 42 36.22 -7.65 -10.77
CA LEU A 42 37.51 -7.39 -10.11
C LEU A 42 37.38 -7.62 -8.61
N GLU A 43 36.29 -7.14 -8.03
CA GLU A 43 35.99 -7.28 -6.62
C GLU A 43 35.78 -8.74 -6.24
N LYS A 44 35.09 -9.52 -7.09
CA LYS A 44 34.97 -10.97 -6.94
C LYS A 44 36.33 -11.64 -6.89
N LYS A 45 37.21 -11.31 -7.84
CA LYS A 45 38.58 -11.85 -7.88
C LYS A 45 39.37 -11.44 -6.63
N ARG A 46 39.22 -10.20 -6.16
CA ARG A 46 39.90 -9.68 -4.96
C ARG A 46 39.45 -10.39 -3.68
N LYS A 47 38.15 -10.67 -3.55
CA LYS A 47 37.53 -11.31 -2.38
C LYS A 47 37.46 -12.84 -2.47
N ASN A 48 38.01 -13.46 -3.53
CA ASN A 48 37.89 -14.89 -3.82
C ASN A 48 36.43 -15.38 -3.87
N ILE A 49 35.51 -14.53 -4.32
CA ILE A 49 34.10 -14.87 -4.53
C ILE A 49 34.02 -15.74 -5.79
N SER A 50 33.50 -16.95 -5.62
CA SER A 50 33.51 -17.97 -6.67
C SER A 50 32.15 -18.15 -7.34
N SER A 51 31.08 -17.66 -6.71
CA SER A 51 29.70 -17.82 -7.19
C SER A 51 29.00 -16.49 -7.37
N ASP A 52 28.18 -16.40 -8.42
CA ASP A 52 27.30 -15.26 -8.63
C ASP A 52 26.22 -15.15 -7.55
N VAL A 53 25.86 -16.28 -6.93
CA VAL A 53 24.86 -16.34 -5.86
C VAL A 53 25.28 -15.50 -4.64
N GLU A 54 26.57 -15.27 -4.42
CA GLU A 54 27.06 -14.38 -3.35
C GLU A 54 26.72 -12.89 -3.58
N ASN A 55 26.22 -12.52 -4.77
CA ASN A 55 25.64 -11.21 -5.00
C ASN A 55 24.28 -11.11 -4.31
N GLU A 56 24.12 -10.11 -3.45
CA GLU A 56 22.94 -9.87 -2.62
C GLU A 56 21.65 -9.75 -3.44
N PHE A 57 21.75 -9.33 -4.71
CA PHE A 57 20.65 -9.36 -5.66
C PHE A 57 19.92 -10.71 -5.65
N TYR A 58 20.62 -11.85 -5.72
CA TYR A 58 19.95 -13.15 -5.84
C TYR A 58 19.21 -13.56 -4.57
N TYR A 59 19.63 -13.06 -3.40
CA TYR A 59 18.97 -13.34 -2.13
C TYR A 59 17.82 -12.39 -1.82
N ARG A 60 17.97 -11.10 -2.14
CA ARG A 60 17.00 -10.06 -1.77
C ARG A 60 16.00 -9.70 -2.86
N TYR A 61 16.33 -9.89 -4.14
CA TYR A 61 15.45 -9.50 -5.24
C TYR A 61 14.07 -10.18 -5.18
N PRO A 62 13.93 -11.47 -4.81
CA PRO A 62 12.61 -12.08 -4.64
C PRO A 62 11.76 -11.37 -3.56
N SER A 63 12.35 -11.04 -2.41
CA SER A 63 11.65 -10.29 -1.36
C SER A 63 11.26 -8.88 -1.83
N PHE A 64 12.12 -8.22 -2.61
CA PHE A 64 11.77 -6.96 -3.28
C PHE A 64 10.55 -7.12 -4.17
N GLN A 65 10.51 -8.12 -5.06
CA GLN A 65 9.40 -8.29 -5.99
C GLN A 65 8.06 -8.47 -5.25
N ASP A 66 8.08 -9.22 -4.16
CA ASP A 66 6.90 -9.45 -3.32
C ASP A 66 6.41 -8.16 -2.65
N VAL A 67 7.32 -7.39 -2.02
CA VAL A 67 6.99 -6.10 -1.38
C VAL A 67 6.51 -5.09 -2.43
N HIS A 68 7.15 -5.04 -3.60
CA HIS A 68 6.77 -4.17 -4.70
C HIS A 68 5.37 -4.51 -5.21
N ALA A 69 5.06 -5.81 -5.38
CA ALA A 69 3.72 -6.26 -5.75
C ALA A 69 2.67 -5.85 -4.69
N MET A 70 3.00 -5.91 -3.41
CA MET A 70 2.12 -5.42 -2.33
C MET A 70 1.84 -3.92 -2.44
N VAL A 71 2.85 -3.09 -2.74
CA VAL A 71 2.67 -1.63 -2.88
C VAL A 71 1.81 -1.28 -4.08
N PHE A 72 2.12 -1.82 -5.27
CA PHE A 72 1.47 -1.38 -6.51
C PHE A 72 0.16 -2.14 -6.79
N VAL A 73 0.12 -3.45 -6.58
CA VAL A 73 -1.07 -4.28 -6.82
C VAL A 73 -1.89 -4.43 -5.54
N GLY A 74 -1.24 -4.79 -4.43
CA GLY A 74 -1.90 -5.04 -3.15
C GLY A 74 -2.74 -3.86 -2.66
N PHE A 75 -2.09 -2.76 -2.27
CA PHE A 75 -2.79 -1.54 -1.87
C PHE A 75 -3.61 -0.94 -3.00
N GLY A 76 -3.05 -0.87 -4.21
CA GLY A 76 -3.69 -0.28 -5.38
C GLY A 76 -5.07 -0.87 -5.66
N PHE A 77 -5.17 -2.20 -5.73
CA PHE A 77 -6.44 -2.88 -5.95
C PHE A 77 -7.31 -2.97 -4.69
N LEU A 78 -6.76 -3.11 -3.48
CA LEU A 78 -7.56 -3.14 -2.25
C LEU A 78 -8.47 -1.90 -2.15
N MET A 79 -7.95 -0.74 -2.55
CA MET A 79 -8.68 0.53 -2.54
C MET A 79 -9.71 0.68 -3.66
N THR A 80 -9.78 -0.25 -4.62
CA THR A 80 -10.76 -0.20 -5.73
C THR A 80 -12.17 -0.65 -5.33
N PHE A 81 -12.42 -0.97 -4.06
CA PHE A 81 -13.75 -1.36 -3.59
C PHE A 81 -14.81 -0.27 -3.83
N LEU A 82 -14.41 1.01 -3.86
CA LEU A 82 -15.30 2.14 -4.16
C LEU A 82 -15.81 2.07 -5.60
N GLN A 83 -17.14 1.94 -5.75
CA GLN A 83 -17.82 1.65 -7.02
C GLN A 83 -17.50 2.60 -8.19
N ARG A 84 -17.12 3.85 -7.91
CA ARG A 84 -16.85 4.90 -8.92
C ARG A 84 -15.54 5.64 -8.67
N TYR A 85 -14.62 5.01 -7.95
CA TYR A 85 -13.30 5.57 -7.64
C TYR A 85 -12.15 4.60 -7.95
N GLY A 86 -12.39 3.63 -8.83
CA GLY A 86 -11.44 2.59 -9.18
C GLY A 86 -10.21 3.14 -9.91
N PHE A 87 -10.38 4.08 -10.84
CA PHE A 87 -9.27 4.67 -11.58
C PHE A 87 -8.39 5.51 -10.66
N SER A 88 -9.00 6.34 -9.81
CA SER A 88 -8.29 7.16 -8.85
C SER A 88 -7.65 6.32 -7.75
N ALA A 89 -8.26 5.22 -7.29
CA ALA A 89 -7.65 4.33 -6.32
C ALA A 89 -6.33 3.73 -6.85
N VAL A 90 -6.39 2.97 -7.95
CA VAL A 90 -5.19 2.31 -8.49
C VAL A 90 -4.23 3.30 -9.15
N GLY A 91 -4.74 4.29 -9.88
CA GLY A 91 -3.95 5.27 -10.62
C GLY A 91 -3.26 6.29 -9.71
N PHE A 92 -3.92 6.77 -8.65
CA PHE A 92 -3.26 7.66 -7.70
C PHE A 92 -2.33 6.90 -6.75
N ASN A 93 -2.64 5.64 -6.40
CA ASN A 93 -1.67 4.77 -5.72
C ASN A 93 -0.40 4.60 -6.58
N PHE A 94 -0.58 4.36 -7.89
CA PHE A 94 0.55 4.25 -8.80
C PHE A 94 1.37 5.56 -8.86
N LEU A 95 0.70 6.71 -9.00
CA LEU A 95 1.35 8.03 -9.03
C LEU A 95 2.13 8.32 -7.74
N LEU A 96 1.49 8.14 -6.57
CA LEU A 96 2.11 8.44 -5.28
C LEU A 96 3.27 7.49 -5.00
N ALA A 97 3.16 6.21 -5.38
CA ALA A 97 4.21 5.23 -5.16
C ALA A 97 5.42 5.48 -6.07
N ALA A 98 5.19 5.74 -7.36
CA ALA A 98 6.26 6.05 -8.31
C ALA A 98 7.07 7.29 -7.93
N PHE A 99 6.42 8.31 -7.38
CA PHE A 99 7.11 9.47 -6.80
C PHE A 99 7.77 9.12 -5.46
N GLY A 100 7.02 8.46 -4.57
CA GLY A 100 7.42 8.16 -3.20
C GLY A 100 8.70 7.33 -3.13
N ILE A 101 8.87 6.32 -3.99
CA ILE A 101 10.07 5.46 -3.96
C ILE A 101 11.34 6.26 -4.30
N GLN A 102 11.27 7.18 -5.26
CA GLN A 102 12.40 8.03 -5.62
C GLN A 102 12.78 8.95 -4.47
N TRP A 103 11.77 9.54 -3.83
CA TRP A 103 12.00 10.43 -2.69
C TRP A 103 12.50 9.68 -1.45
N ALA A 104 11.98 8.46 -1.21
CA ALA A 104 12.40 7.61 -0.10
C ALA A 104 13.86 7.16 -0.26
N LEU A 105 14.28 6.77 -1.48
CA LEU A 105 15.68 6.43 -1.76
C LEU A 105 16.65 7.56 -1.42
N LEU A 106 16.26 8.82 -1.67
CA LEU A 106 17.05 9.98 -1.28
C LEU A 106 17.01 10.20 0.24
N MET A 107 15.81 10.24 0.82
CA MET A 107 15.62 10.50 2.25
C MET A 107 16.30 9.45 3.11
N GLN A 108 15.96 8.16 2.95
CA GLN A 108 16.60 7.07 3.69
C GLN A 108 18.08 6.96 3.34
N GLY A 109 18.45 7.21 2.09
CA GLY A 109 19.84 7.26 1.65
C GLY A 109 20.69 8.24 2.46
N TRP A 110 20.21 9.46 2.70
CA TRP A 110 20.94 10.46 3.49
C TRP A 110 21.13 10.07 4.96
N PHE A 111 20.21 9.29 5.55
CA PHE A 111 20.28 8.90 6.96
C PHE A 111 21.03 7.59 7.20
N HIS A 112 20.95 6.64 6.26
CA HIS A 112 21.40 5.26 6.50
C HIS A 112 22.51 4.78 5.56
N TYR A 113 22.61 5.34 4.35
CA TYR A 113 23.42 4.76 3.27
C TYR A 113 24.31 5.81 2.58
N PHE A 114 24.68 6.87 3.32
CA PHE A 114 25.51 7.96 2.80
C PHE A 114 26.98 7.70 3.09
N GLU A 115 27.71 7.24 2.07
CA GLU A 115 29.12 6.89 2.14
C GLU A 115 29.93 7.72 1.14
N GLU A 116 31.08 8.24 1.58
CA GLU A 116 32.02 9.01 0.74
C GLU A 116 31.38 10.16 -0.06
N GLY A 117 30.30 10.76 0.47
CA GLY A 117 29.58 11.86 -0.18
C GLY A 117 28.47 11.42 -1.15
N HIS A 118 28.18 10.12 -1.22
CA HIS A 118 27.18 9.53 -2.11
C HIS A 118 26.22 8.59 -1.37
N ILE A 119 25.00 8.47 -1.88
CA ILE A 119 24.04 7.44 -1.50
C ILE A 119 24.32 6.21 -2.35
N VAL A 120 24.66 5.09 -1.71
CA VAL A 120 24.93 3.83 -2.39
C VAL A 120 23.62 3.07 -2.63
N LEU A 121 23.30 2.79 -3.89
CA LEU A 121 22.05 2.15 -4.32
C LEU A 121 22.24 0.65 -4.57
N SER A 122 21.52 -0.15 -3.78
CA SER A 122 21.41 -1.60 -3.84
C SER A 122 19.93 -2.05 -3.83
N VAL A 123 19.69 -3.35 -3.95
CA VAL A 123 18.34 -3.93 -3.83
C VAL A 123 17.75 -3.70 -2.43
N GLU A 124 18.57 -3.67 -1.38
CA GLU A 124 18.11 -3.38 -0.02
C GLU A 124 17.49 -1.99 0.06
N ASN A 125 18.10 -0.98 -0.56
CA ASN A 125 17.56 0.38 -0.54
C ASN A 125 16.18 0.45 -1.21
N ILE A 126 15.97 -0.32 -2.29
CA ILE A 126 14.68 -0.35 -3.00
C ILE A 126 13.61 -1.00 -2.11
N ILE A 127 13.96 -2.06 -1.38
CA ILE A 127 13.05 -2.69 -0.39
C ILE A 127 12.66 -1.68 0.70
N GLN A 128 13.63 -0.95 1.26
CA GLN A 128 13.37 0.05 2.29
C GLN A 128 12.53 1.22 1.76
N ALA A 129 12.75 1.63 0.52
CA ALA A 129 11.95 2.67 -0.13
C ALA A 129 10.49 2.21 -0.30
N ASP A 130 10.26 0.97 -0.68
CA ASP A 130 8.90 0.40 -0.78
C ASP A 130 8.22 0.31 0.59
N PHE A 131 8.95 -0.04 1.67
CA PHE A 131 8.40 0.01 3.04
C PHE A 131 7.99 1.42 3.46
N CYS A 132 8.82 2.42 3.16
CA CYS A 132 8.48 3.82 3.41
C CYS A 132 7.22 4.23 2.65
N VAL A 133 7.12 3.87 1.36
CA VAL A 133 5.95 4.15 0.52
C VAL A 133 4.71 3.40 0.98
N ALA A 134 4.84 2.16 1.49
CA ALA A 134 3.72 1.43 2.06
C ALA A 134 3.04 2.22 3.19
N SER A 135 3.78 2.98 4.01
CA SER A 135 3.20 3.86 5.02
C SER A 135 2.33 4.98 4.40
N SER A 136 2.71 5.48 3.21
CA SER A 136 1.94 6.47 2.46
C SER A 136 0.70 5.86 1.81
N CYS A 137 0.78 4.61 1.33
CA CYS A 137 -0.38 3.85 0.87
C CYS A 137 -1.39 3.62 2.01
N VAL A 138 -0.90 3.31 3.22
CA VAL A 138 -1.75 3.22 4.42
C VAL A 138 -2.46 4.56 4.66
N ALA A 139 -1.72 5.68 4.72
CA ALA A 139 -2.33 6.99 4.96
C ALA A 139 -3.32 7.42 3.86
N PHE A 140 -3.04 7.05 2.61
CA PHE A 140 -3.95 7.30 1.48
C PHE A 140 -5.32 6.67 1.73
N GLY A 141 -5.39 5.47 2.32
CA GLY A 141 -6.65 4.82 2.65
C GLY A 141 -7.58 5.64 3.57
N ALA A 142 -7.04 6.48 4.47
CA ALA A 142 -7.88 7.36 5.29
C ALA A 142 -8.49 8.51 4.46
N VAL A 143 -7.75 9.06 3.49
CA VAL A 143 -8.17 10.24 2.70
C VAL A 143 -8.73 9.88 1.31
N LEU A 144 -8.73 8.60 0.95
CA LEU A 144 -9.21 8.07 -0.32
C LEU A 144 -10.59 8.65 -0.68
N GLY A 145 -10.76 9.06 -1.94
CA GLY A 145 -12.00 9.64 -2.45
C GLY A 145 -12.23 11.12 -2.15
N LYS A 146 -11.41 11.73 -1.29
CA LYS A 146 -11.64 13.11 -0.78
C LYS A 146 -10.54 14.10 -1.15
N VAL A 147 -9.41 13.63 -1.65
CA VAL A 147 -8.24 14.45 -1.96
C VAL A 147 -7.86 14.35 -3.44
N SER A 148 -7.30 15.42 -4.00
CA SER A 148 -6.79 15.46 -5.38
C SER A 148 -5.44 14.75 -5.51
N PRO A 149 -5.02 14.35 -6.72
CA PRO A 149 -3.67 13.79 -6.94
C PRO A 149 -2.57 14.78 -6.56
N MET A 150 -2.85 16.08 -6.65
CA MET A 150 -1.99 17.16 -6.17
C MET A 150 -1.77 17.08 -4.65
N GLN A 151 -2.85 16.93 -3.87
CA GLN A 151 -2.72 16.78 -2.42
C GLN A 151 -1.98 15.49 -2.05
N LEU A 152 -2.18 14.40 -2.80
CA LEU A 152 -1.48 13.15 -2.55
C LEU A 152 0.03 13.28 -2.77
N LEU A 153 0.49 13.91 -3.85
CA LEU A 153 1.94 14.12 -4.06
C LEU A 153 2.57 14.95 -2.93
N ILE A 154 1.89 16.01 -2.47
CA ILE A 154 2.36 16.83 -1.36
C ILE A 154 2.33 16.05 -0.04
N MET A 155 1.29 15.26 0.19
CA MET A 155 1.20 14.37 1.36
C MET A 155 2.37 13.39 1.37
N THR A 156 2.63 12.71 0.26
CA THR A 156 3.73 11.75 0.11
C THR A 156 5.08 12.41 0.34
N PHE A 157 5.33 13.61 -0.21
CA PHE A 157 6.59 14.33 -0.01
C PHE A 157 6.90 14.53 1.48
N PHE A 158 5.96 15.09 2.24
CA PHE A 158 6.15 15.33 3.67
C PHE A 158 6.12 14.04 4.49
N GLN A 159 5.24 13.10 4.16
CA GLN A 159 5.09 11.87 4.91
C GLN A 159 6.33 10.99 4.78
N VAL A 160 6.92 10.85 3.58
CA VAL A 160 8.18 10.12 3.38
C VAL A 160 9.30 10.73 4.21
N THR A 161 9.43 12.07 4.21
CA THR A 161 10.43 12.74 5.05
C THR A 161 10.23 12.46 6.54
N LEU A 162 8.99 12.54 7.02
CA LEU A 162 8.65 12.28 8.43
C LEU A 162 8.82 10.79 8.80
N PHE A 163 8.48 9.88 7.88
CA PHE A 163 8.69 8.44 8.02
C PHE A 163 10.17 8.18 8.22
N THR A 164 11.03 8.69 7.34
CA THR A 164 12.49 8.44 7.43
C THR A 164 13.07 8.99 8.73
N VAL A 165 12.67 10.19 9.16
CA VAL A 165 13.13 10.74 10.45
C VAL A 165 12.66 9.86 11.60
N ASN A 166 11.40 9.41 11.59
CA ASN A 166 10.86 8.51 12.60
C ASN A 166 11.61 7.18 12.62
N GLU A 167 11.79 6.55 11.46
CA GLU A 167 12.54 5.31 11.27
C GLU A 167 13.97 5.42 11.80
N PHE A 168 14.71 6.46 11.40
CA PHE A 168 16.07 6.70 11.88
C PHE A 168 16.14 6.82 13.41
N ILE A 169 15.23 7.59 14.02
CA ILE A 169 15.22 7.71 15.48
C ILE A 169 14.89 6.37 16.14
N LEU A 170 13.91 5.63 15.62
CA LEU A 170 13.49 4.35 16.19
C LEU A 170 14.58 3.28 16.08
N LEU A 171 15.10 3.06 14.87
CA LEU A 171 15.98 1.93 14.58
C LEU A 171 17.44 2.22 14.96
N ASN A 172 17.90 3.47 14.84
CA ASN A 172 19.32 3.81 15.06
C ASN A 172 19.58 4.49 16.40
N LEU A 173 18.67 5.34 16.90
CA LEU A 173 18.91 6.09 18.15
C LEU A 173 18.30 5.41 19.38
N ILE A 174 17.09 4.87 19.24
CA ILE A 174 16.38 4.14 20.31
C ILE A 174 16.72 2.65 20.29
N GLU A 175 17.20 2.15 19.16
CA GLU A 175 17.50 0.73 18.91
C GLU A 175 16.29 -0.18 19.12
N ALA A 176 15.11 0.35 18.77
CA ALA A 176 13.93 -0.45 18.61
C ALA A 176 14.08 -1.39 17.40
N LYS A 177 13.45 -2.55 17.48
CA LYS A 177 13.34 -3.54 16.41
C LYS A 177 11.96 -3.54 15.85
N ASP A 178 11.82 -3.48 14.54
CA ASP A 178 10.49 -3.47 13.91
C ASP A 178 10.55 -3.99 12.47
N ALA A 179 11.04 -5.22 12.28
CA ALA A 179 11.32 -5.77 10.95
C ALA A 179 10.14 -5.69 9.98
N GLY A 180 8.92 -6.01 10.43
CA GLY A 180 7.69 -5.89 9.65
C GLY A 180 6.94 -4.56 9.81
N GLY A 181 7.51 -3.58 10.50
CA GLY A 181 6.99 -2.22 10.54
C GLY A 181 5.64 -2.03 11.23
N SER A 182 5.29 -2.78 12.28
CA SER A 182 4.03 -2.54 13.00
C SER A 182 4.00 -1.12 13.60
N MET A 183 5.15 -0.58 13.99
CA MET A 183 5.31 0.79 14.51
C MET A 183 5.67 1.79 13.41
N THR A 184 6.75 1.53 12.64
CA THR A 184 7.30 2.48 11.65
C THR A 184 6.40 2.65 10.44
N ILE A 185 5.73 1.59 9.97
CA ILE A 185 4.88 1.62 8.77
C ILE A 185 3.41 1.76 9.16
N HIS A 186 2.88 0.79 9.89
CA HIS A 186 1.44 0.65 10.08
C HIS A 186 0.88 1.63 11.11
N THR A 187 1.46 1.68 12.32
CA THR A 187 1.04 2.66 13.33
C THR A 187 1.28 4.08 12.82
N PHE A 188 2.49 4.40 12.37
CA PHE A 188 2.81 5.72 11.84
C PHE A 188 1.88 6.13 10.68
N GLY A 189 1.78 5.32 9.63
CA GLY A 189 0.96 5.63 8.46
C GLY A 189 -0.53 5.77 8.80
N ALA A 190 -1.06 4.90 9.67
CA ALA A 190 -2.46 4.95 10.07
C ALA A 190 -2.77 6.24 10.84
N TYR A 191 -2.02 6.54 11.89
CA TYR A 191 -2.32 7.72 12.72
C TYR A 191 -1.96 9.03 12.02
N PHE A 192 -1.00 9.02 11.08
CA PHE A 192 -0.75 10.15 10.20
C PHE A 192 -1.96 10.40 9.29
N GLY A 193 -2.42 9.38 8.55
CA GLY A 193 -3.57 9.48 7.66
C GLY A 193 -4.87 9.86 8.39
N LEU A 194 -5.13 9.27 9.56
CA LEU A 194 -6.29 9.59 10.41
C LEU A 194 -6.27 11.05 10.86
N THR A 195 -5.08 11.57 11.22
CA THR A 195 -4.94 12.96 11.62
C THR A 195 -5.13 13.91 10.44
N VAL A 196 -4.57 13.58 9.27
CA VAL A 196 -4.79 14.35 8.05
C VAL A 196 -6.28 14.39 7.71
N THR A 197 -6.98 13.24 7.68
CA THR A 197 -8.42 13.23 7.36
C THR A 197 -9.28 13.91 8.43
N TRP A 198 -8.84 13.95 9.68
CA TRP A 198 -9.51 14.71 10.75
C TRP A 198 -9.39 16.23 10.53
N ILE A 199 -8.20 16.73 10.18
CA ILE A 199 -8.02 18.15 9.83
C ILE A 199 -8.80 18.53 8.57
N LEU A 200 -8.86 17.61 7.60
CA LEU A 200 -9.61 17.73 6.34
C LEU A 200 -11.09 17.35 6.46
N TYR A 201 -11.65 17.24 7.68
CA TYR A 201 -13.04 16.85 7.90
C TYR A 201 -14.03 17.62 7.00
N ARG A 202 -14.89 16.86 6.30
CA ARG A 202 -15.89 17.37 5.36
C ARG A 202 -17.28 17.30 5.97
N LYS A 203 -17.87 18.47 6.24
CA LYS A 203 -19.15 18.59 6.96
C LYS A 203 -20.32 17.99 6.18
N ASN A 204 -20.31 18.10 4.86
CA ASN A 204 -21.42 17.69 4.01
C ASN A 204 -21.08 16.43 3.21
N LEU A 205 -20.13 15.61 3.67
CA LEU A 205 -19.71 14.39 2.95
C LEU A 205 -20.86 13.40 2.72
N ASP A 206 -21.92 13.45 3.53
CA ASP A 206 -23.13 12.66 3.34
C ASP A 206 -23.75 12.86 1.94
N GLN A 207 -23.51 14.01 1.27
CA GLN A 207 -23.93 14.27 -0.12
C GLN A 207 -23.29 13.31 -1.14
N SER A 208 -22.13 12.72 -0.80
CA SER A 208 -21.43 11.73 -1.62
C SER A 208 -21.55 10.30 -1.09
N LYS A 209 -22.28 10.08 0.02
CA LYS A 209 -22.33 8.77 0.72
C LYS A 209 -22.81 7.63 -0.16
N GLN A 210 -23.72 7.93 -1.10
CA GLN A 210 -24.21 6.95 -2.08
C GLN A 210 -23.10 6.36 -2.97
N ARG A 211 -21.98 7.07 -3.16
CA ARG A 211 -20.80 6.58 -3.90
C ARG A 211 -19.71 6.03 -2.99
N GLN A 212 -19.81 6.26 -1.69
CA GLN A 212 -18.93 5.68 -0.67
C GLN A 212 -19.40 4.25 -0.31
N SER A 213 -19.53 3.41 -1.33
CA SER A 213 -19.94 2.02 -1.20
C SER A 213 -19.32 1.19 -2.33
N SER A 214 -19.42 -0.13 -2.22
CA SER A 214 -19.01 -1.06 -3.25
C SER A 214 -20.17 -1.54 -4.12
N VAL A 215 -19.82 -2.17 -5.23
CA VAL A 215 -20.66 -3.00 -6.08
C VAL A 215 -19.96 -4.34 -6.29
N TYR A 216 -20.67 -5.37 -6.74
CA TYR A 216 -20.16 -6.74 -6.78
C TYR A 216 -18.79 -6.88 -7.47
N HIS A 217 -18.60 -6.25 -8.63
CA HIS A 217 -17.32 -6.34 -9.36
C HIS A 217 -16.20 -5.52 -8.71
N SER A 218 -16.51 -4.38 -8.08
CA SER A 218 -15.49 -3.58 -7.38
C SER A 218 -14.96 -4.34 -6.16
N ASP A 219 -15.81 -5.09 -5.46
CA ASP A 219 -15.40 -5.98 -4.37
C ASP A 219 -14.53 -7.15 -4.84
N LEU A 220 -14.80 -7.69 -6.03
CA LEU A 220 -13.94 -8.72 -6.63
C LEU A 220 -12.56 -8.15 -7.00
N PHE A 221 -12.49 -6.94 -7.53
CA PHE A 221 -11.22 -6.25 -7.77
C PHE A 221 -10.47 -5.97 -6.46
N ALA A 222 -11.15 -5.53 -5.40
CA ALA A 222 -10.54 -5.32 -4.09
C ALA A 222 -9.96 -6.61 -3.47
N MET A 223 -10.58 -7.76 -3.76
CA MET A 223 -10.03 -9.06 -3.36
C MET A 223 -8.71 -9.40 -4.04
N ILE A 224 -8.44 -8.90 -5.26
CA ILE A 224 -7.11 -9.06 -5.89
C ILE A 224 -6.05 -8.40 -4.99
N GLY A 225 -6.30 -7.16 -4.57
CA GLY A 225 -5.40 -6.44 -3.65
C GLY A 225 -5.24 -7.18 -2.32
N THR A 226 -6.34 -7.63 -1.74
CA THR A 226 -6.36 -8.42 -0.50
C THR A 226 -5.47 -9.66 -0.60
N LEU A 227 -5.61 -10.46 -1.67
CA LEU A 227 -4.87 -11.71 -1.81
C LEU A 227 -3.39 -11.49 -2.09
N PHE A 228 -3.03 -10.48 -2.88
CA PHE A 228 -1.62 -10.11 -3.09
C PHE A 228 -0.97 -9.64 -1.79
N LEU A 229 -1.67 -8.84 -0.99
CA LEU A 229 -1.18 -8.46 0.35
C LEU A 229 -1.02 -9.69 1.24
N TRP A 230 -2.04 -10.55 1.31
CA TRP A 230 -2.03 -11.72 2.19
C TRP A 230 -0.93 -12.72 1.84
N ILE A 231 -0.75 -13.03 0.55
CA ILE A 231 0.22 -14.04 0.08
C ILE A 231 1.66 -13.57 0.27
N TYR A 232 1.94 -12.28 0.05
CA TYR A 232 3.29 -11.73 0.08
C TYR A 232 3.69 -11.11 1.44
N TRP A 233 2.76 -10.99 2.40
CA TRP A 233 3.07 -10.49 3.73
C TRP A 233 4.20 -11.24 4.47
N PRO A 234 4.35 -12.58 4.35
CA PRO A 234 5.51 -13.28 4.92
C PRO A 234 6.85 -12.74 4.41
N SER A 235 6.95 -12.38 3.12
CA SER A 235 8.12 -11.71 2.56
C SER A 235 8.26 -10.29 3.11
N PHE A 236 7.15 -9.53 3.20
CA PHE A 236 7.13 -8.19 3.78
C PHE A 236 7.69 -8.14 5.22
N ASN A 237 7.24 -9.05 6.09
CA ASN A 237 7.69 -9.06 7.49
C ASN A 237 9.10 -9.66 7.69
N SER A 238 9.69 -10.25 6.66
CA SER A 238 10.99 -10.92 6.74
C SER A 238 12.09 -10.26 5.91
N ALA A 239 11.77 -9.37 4.96
CA ALA A 239 12.75 -8.79 4.05
C ALA A 239 13.81 -7.90 4.75
N SER A 240 13.44 -7.27 5.88
CA SER A 240 14.36 -6.46 6.70
C SER A 240 15.07 -7.25 7.80
N SER A 241 14.73 -8.53 8.00
CA SER A 241 15.41 -9.36 9.00
C SER A 241 16.78 -9.80 8.51
N PHE A 242 17.68 -10.09 9.46
CA PHE A 242 18.95 -10.74 9.14
C PHE A 242 18.72 -12.09 8.46
N HIS A 243 19.52 -12.36 7.41
CA HIS A 243 19.45 -13.58 6.62
C HIS A 243 19.60 -14.83 7.49
N GLY A 244 18.81 -15.86 7.19
CA GLY A 244 18.87 -17.15 7.87
C GLY A 244 17.71 -17.36 8.84
N ASP A 245 18.00 -17.48 10.14
CA ASP A 245 17.03 -17.98 11.13
C ASP A 245 15.90 -16.98 11.40
N ALA A 246 16.23 -15.69 11.56
CA ALA A 246 15.27 -14.65 11.87
C ALA A 246 14.29 -14.41 10.71
N GLN A 247 14.82 -14.32 9.49
CA GLN A 247 14.04 -14.20 8.25
C GLN A 247 13.07 -15.39 8.08
N HIS A 248 13.56 -16.62 8.24
CA HIS A 248 12.72 -17.81 8.12
C HIS A 248 11.61 -17.83 9.19
N ARG A 249 11.95 -17.52 10.44
CA ARG A 249 10.99 -17.43 11.54
C ARG A 249 9.95 -16.33 11.32
N ALA A 250 10.34 -15.18 10.79
CA ALA A 250 9.45 -14.08 10.47
C ALA A 250 8.41 -14.47 9.41
N ALA A 251 8.83 -15.18 8.36
CA ALA A 251 7.91 -15.70 7.34
C ALA A 251 6.89 -16.69 7.95
N LEU A 252 7.35 -17.66 8.76
CA LEU A 252 6.49 -18.67 9.38
C LEU A 252 5.49 -18.07 10.38
N ASN A 253 5.95 -17.17 11.26
CA ASN A 253 5.08 -16.51 12.23
C ASN A 253 4.02 -15.66 11.51
N THR A 254 4.40 -14.95 10.44
CA THR A 254 3.47 -14.14 9.65
C THR A 254 2.41 -14.98 8.97
N TYR A 255 2.82 -16.08 8.34
CA TYR A 255 1.90 -17.03 7.69
C TYR A 255 0.84 -17.57 8.67
N LEU A 256 1.28 -18.03 9.85
CA LEU A 256 0.38 -18.57 10.87
C LEU A 256 -0.57 -17.50 11.42
N SER A 257 -0.07 -16.31 11.72
CA SER A 257 -0.89 -15.20 12.21
C SER A 257 -1.98 -14.80 11.20
N LEU A 258 -1.62 -14.69 9.92
CA LEU A 258 -2.57 -14.40 8.85
C LEU A 258 -3.65 -15.48 8.73
N ALA A 259 -3.28 -16.76 8.80
CA ALA A 259 -4.24 -17.86 8.76
C ALA A 259 -5.26 -17.78 9.92
N ALA A 260 -4.79 -17.49 11.15
CA ALA A 260 -5.68 -17.32 12.31
C ALA A 260 -6.59 -16.07 12.18
N SER A 261 -6.05 -14.98 11.63
CA SER A 261 -6.78 -13.72 11.39
C SER A 261 -7.94 -13.92 10.40
N VAL A 262 -7.77 -14.77 9.39
CA VAL A 262 -8.84 -15.10 8.43
C VAL A 262 -10.02 -15.79 9.12
N LEU A 263 -9.77 -16.87 9.88
CA LEU A 263 -10.83 -17.65 10.53
C LEU A 263 -11.63 -16.81 11.53
N THR A 264 -10.94 -16.01 12.32
CA THR A 264 -11.57 -15.14 13.31
C THR A 264 -12.33 -13.99 12.67
N THR A 265 -11.80 -13.39 11.60
CA THR A 265 -12.51 -12.38 10.82
C THR A 265 -13.81 -12.91 10.25
N VAL A 266 -13.80 -14.09 9.61
CA VAL A 266 -15.01 -14.71 9.05
C VAL A 266 -16.03 -15.00 10.14
N THR A 267 -15.57 -15.53 11.28
CA THR A 267 -16.44 -15.86 12.42
C THR A 267 -17.08 -14.60 13.00
N VAL A 268 -16.29 -13.57 13.31
CA VAL A 268 -16.82 -12.33 13.88
C VAL A 268 -17.71 -11.60 12.88
N SER A 269 -17.36 -11.58 11.59
CA SER A 269 -18.19 -10.97 10.54
C SER A 269 -19.58 -11.61 10.49
N SER A 270 -19.67 -12.94 10.62
CA SER A 270 -20.96 -13.64 10.68
C SER A 270 -21.71 -13.32 11.97
N ILE A 271 -21.03 -13.32 13.13
CA ILE A 271 -21.63 -13.06 14.45
C ILE A 271 -22.26 -11.66 14.52
N VAL A 272 -21.57 -10.62 14.03
CA VAL A 272 -22.07 -9.23 14.11
C VAL A 272 -23.19 -8.96 13.11
N HIS A 273 -23.36 -9.81 12.09
CA HIS A 273 -24.42 -9.68 11.11
C HIS A 273 -25.71 -10.40 11.58
N LYS A 274 -26.85 -9.68 11.61
CA LYS A 274 -28.15 -10.18 12.13
C LYS A 274 -28.66 -11.51 11.53
N LYS A 275 -28.19 -11.87 10.33
CA LYS A 275 -28.53 -13.12 9.62
C LYS A 275 -27.34 -14.07 9.40
N GLY A 276 -26.20 -13.85 10.06
CA GLY A 276 -25.02 -14.70 9.89
C GLY A 276 -24.30 -14.57 8.53
N LYS A 277 -24.57 -13.52 7.76
CA LYS A 277 -23.92 -13.28 6.46
C LYS A 277 -22.54 -12.65 6.65
N LEU A 278 -21.67 -12.81 5.67
CA LEU A 278 -20.36 -12.18 5.64
C LEU A 278 -20.42 -10.83 4.93
N ASP A 279 -19.57 -9.90 5.37
CA ASP A 279 -19.38 -8.59 4.75
C ASP A 279 -18.02 -8.55 4.04
N MET A 280 -18.01 -8.16 2.76
CA MET A 280 -16.77 -8.14 1.97
C MET A 280 -15.75 -7.14 2.49
N VAL A 281 -16.16 -6.04 3.13
CA VAL A 281 -15.23 -5.09 3.73
C VAL A 281 -14.41 -5.75 4.85
N HIS A 282 -15.06 -6.60 5.66
CA HIS A 282 -14.35 -7.36 6.69
C HIS A 282 -13.37 -8.36 6.05
N ILE A 283 -13.82 -9.10 5.02
CA ILE A 283 -12.98 -10.12 4.36
C ILE A 283 -11.78 -9.51 3.65
N GLN A 284 -11.96 -8.37 2.97
CA GLN A 284 -10.89 -7.67 2.25
C GLN A 284 -9.83 -7.08 3.18
N ASN A 285 -10.22 -6.64 4.39
CA ASN A 285 -9.34 -5.86 5.26
C ASN A 285 -8.95 -6.63 6.53
N ALA A 286 -9.89 -7.07 7.35
CA ALA A 286 -9.59 -7.62 8.68
C ALA A 286 -8.85 -8.96 8.63
N THR A 287 -8.93 -9.69 7.51
CA THR A 287 -8.12 -10.90 7.27
C THR A 287 -6.62 -10.63 7.24
N LEU A 288 -6.22 -9.39 6.94
CA LEU A 288 -4.82 -8.93 6.85
C LEU A 288 -4.26 -8.46 8.21
N ALA A 289 -5.12 -8.24 9.21
CA ALA A 289 -4.74 -7.65 10.50
C ALA A 289 -3.70 -8.49 11.26
N GLY A 290 -3.72 -9.82 11.09
CA GLY A 290 -2.70 -10.70 11.65
C GLY A 290 -1.28 -10.42 11.14
N GLY A 291 -1.13 -10.05 9.86
CA GLY A 291 0.17 -9.69 9.27
C GLY A 291 0.75 -8.42 9.89
N VAL A 292 -0.08 -7.39 10.05
CA VAL A 292 0.27 -6.15 10.77
C VAL A 292 0.62 -6.43 12.24
N GLY A 293 -0.22 -7.23 12.91
CA GLY A 293 -0.13 -7.48 14.36
C GLY A 293 1.12 -8.26 14.78
N VAL A 294 1.76 -9.02 13.89
CA VAL A 294 3.03 -9.68 14.19
C VAL A 294 4.26 -8.95 13.68
N GLY A 295 4.14 -7.90 12.86
CA GLY A 295 5.27 -7.29 12.15
C GLY A 295 6.53 -7.05 13.01
N THR A 296 6.39 -6.43 14.18
CA THR A 296 7.50 -6.22 15.12
C THR A 296 8.07 -7.52 15.68
N ALA A 297 7.21 -8.45 16.09
CA ALA A 297 7.59 -9.66 16.82
C ALA A 297 7.87 -10.88 15.92
N ALA A 298 7.59 -10.78 14.61
CA ALA A 298 7.67 -11.88 13.67
C ALA A 298 9.07 -12.49 13.65
N GLU A 299 10.11 -11.64 13.62
CA GLU A 299 11.50 -12.08 13.68
C GLU A 299 11.96 -12.50 15.08
N MET A 300 11.19 -12.24 16.13
CA MET A 300 11.53 -12.62 17.50
C MET A 300 11.05 -14.06 17.78
N MET A 301 11.49 -14.65 18.89
CA MET A 301 11.02 -15.97 19.35
C MET A 301 9.61 -15.89 19.97
N LEU A 302 8.63 -15.48 19.17
CA LEU A 302 7.21 -15.41 19.53
C LEU A 302 6.57 -16.79 19.74
N THR A 303 7.21 -17.85 19.20
CA THR A 303 6.68 -19.22 19.00
C THR A 303 5.52 -19.31 17.99
N PRO A 304 5.38 -20.43 17.27
CA PRO A 304 4.30 -20.61 16.29
C PRO A 304 2.88 -20.43 16.87
N TYR A 305 2.63 -20.93 18.09
CA TYR A 305 1.32 -20.77 18.72
C TYR A 305 1.09 -19.33 19.20
N GLY A 306 2.15 -18.62 19.61
CA GLY A 306 2.07 -17.19 19.92
C GLY A 306 1.64 -16.37 18.70
N ALA A 307 2.16 -16.69 17.51
CA ALA A 307 1.74 -16.06 16.26
C ALA A 307 0.25 -16.32 15.94
N LEU A 308 -0.24 -17.55 16.13
CA LEU A 308 -1.67 -17.87 15.99
C LEU A 308 -2.55 -17.05 16.95
N ILE A 309 -2.11 -16.88 18.20
CA ILE A 309 -2.83 -16.08 19.21
C ILE A 309 -2.92 -14.61 18.78
N VAL A 310 -1.82 -14.02 18.30
CA VAL A 310 -1.80 -12.64 17.81
C VAL A 310 -2.77 -12.47 16.64
N GLY A 311 -2.70 -13.36 15.65
CA GLY A 311 -3.60 -13.35 14.49
C GLY A 311 -5.07 -13.50 14.89
N PHE A 312 -5.37 -14.42 15.81
CA PHE A 312 -6.71 -14.64 16.36
C PHE A 312 -7.30 -13.35 16.93
N PHE A 313 -6.56 -12.64 17.80
CA PHE A 313 -7.06 -11.41 18.40
C PHE A 313 -7.11 -10.23 17.41
N CYS A 314 -6.13 -10.11 16.51
CA CYS A 314 -6.13 -9.05 15.50
C CYS A 314 -7.32 -9.14 14.55
N GLY A 315 -7.67 -10.34 14.08
CA GLY A 315 -8.86 -10.54 13.23
C GLY A 315 -10.16 -10.15 13.94
N ILE A 316 -10.29 -10.50 15.23
CA ILE A 316 -11.44 -10.08 16.07
C ILE A 316 -11.50 -8.57 16.19
N PHE A 317 -10.42 -7.93 16.66
CA PHE A 317 -10.43 -6.50 16.93
C PHE A 317 -10.58 -5.66 15.66
N SER A 318 -9.97 -6.08 14.55
CA SER A 318 -10.14 -5.41 13.27
C SER A 318 -11.60 -5.47 12.80
N THR A 319 -12.22 -6.64 12.85
CA THR A 319 -13.63 -6.82 12.44
C THR A 319 -14.60 -6.02 13.32
N LEU A 320 -14.40 -6.04 14.64
CA LEU A 320 -15.18 -5.20 15.56
C LEU A 320 -14.94 -3.71 15.32
N GLY A 321 -13.72 -3.34 14.93
CA GLY A 321 -13.34 -1.99 14.55
C GLY A 321 -14.17 -1.50 13.35
N PHE A 322 -14.25 -2.30 12.30
CA PHE A 322 -15.11 -1.99 11.14
C PHE A 322 -16.59 -1.89 11.54
N ALA A 323 -17.10 -2.89 12.27
CA ALA A 323 -18.53 -2.97 12.60
C ALA A 323 -19.02 -1.87 13.55
N TYR A 324 -18.18 -1.43 14.50
CA TYR A 324 -18.61 -0.55 15.59
C TYR A 324 -17.74 0.69 15.78
N LEU A 325 -16.42 0.56 15.67
CA LEU A 325 -15.53 1.69 15.98
C LEU A 325 -15.52 2.73 14.86
N THR A 326 -15.43 2.32 13.60
CA THR A 326 -15.43 3.25 12.46
C THR A 326 -16.67 4.14 12.43
N PRO A 327 -17.91 3.59 12.55
CA PRO A 327 -19.11 4.42 12.68
C PRO A 327 -19.10 5.34 13.90
N PHE A 328 -18.55 4.89 15.03
CA PHE A 328 -18.42 5.72 16.23
C PHE A 328 -17.44 6.89 16.03
N LEU A 329 -16.26 6.64 15.44
CA LEU A 329 -15.26 7.67 15.17
C LEU A 329 -15.78 8.72 14.20
N GLU A 330 -16.49 8.30 13.14
CA GLU A 330 -17.10 9.21 12.19
C GLU A 330 -18.16 10.09 12.84
N SER A 331 -19.13 9.47 13.54
CA SER A 331 -20.27 10.18 14.11
C SER A 331 -19.95 11.02 15.34
N ARG A 332 -18.99 10.61 16.18
CA ARG A 332 -18.70 11.25 17.48
C ARG A 332 -17.40 12.05 17.49
N LEU A 333 -16.38 11.60 16.74
CA LEU A 333 -15.07 12.24 16.73
C LEU A 333 -14.75 12.95 15.40
N ARG A 334 -15.65 12.88 14.41
CA ARG A 334 -15.50 13.52 13.09
C ARG A 334 -14.28 13.01 12.32
N ILE A 335 -13.97 11.72 12.46
CA ILE A 335 -12.88 11.07 11.74
C ILE A 335 -13.50 10.21 10.62
N GLN A 336 -13.38 10.68 9.39
CA GLN A 336 -13.92 10.01 8.20
C GLN A 336 -12.83 9.12 7.60
N ASP A 337 -12.73 7.85 8.01
CA ASP A 337 -11.72 6.91 7.55
C ASP A 337 -12.27 6.04 6.41
N THR A 338 -11.88 6.31 5.16
CA THR A 338 -12.52 5.71 3.98
C THR A 338 -12.30 4.18 3.91
N CYS A 339 -11.07 3.71 4.11
CA CYS A 339 -10.73 2.28 4.08
C CYS A 339 -10.78 1.61 5.46
N GLY A 340 -11.10 2.35 6.54
CA GLY A 340 -11.02 1.83 7.90
C GLY A 340 -9.58 1.44 8.28
N ILE A 341 -8.60 2.25 7.86
CA ILE A 341 -7.17 1.99 8.12
C ILE A 341 -6.86 1.94 9.62
N HIS A 342 -7.68 2.57 10.48
CA HIS A 342 -7.55 2.42 11.93
C HIS A 342 -7.73 0.97 12.37
N ASN A 343 -8.65 0.24 11.74
CA ASN A 343 -9.01 -1.13 12.12
C ASN A 343 -7.99 -2.15 11.60
N LEU A 344 -7.35 -1.89 10.45
CA LEU A 344 -6.36 -2.79 9.86
C LEU A 344 -4.94 -2.44 10.28
N HIS A 345 -4.54 -1.17 10.17
CA HIS A 345 -3.15 -0.76 10.39
C HIS A 345 -2.94 -0.12 11.76
N GLY A 346 -3.87 0.71 12.23
CA GLY A 346 -3.71 1.47 13.48
C GLY A 346 -3.74 0.60 14.74
N ILE A 347 -4.86 -0.06 15.02
CA ILE A 347 -5.04 -0.91 16.21
C ILE A 347 -4.12 -2.13 16.15
N PRO A 348 -4.10 -2.94 15.05
CA PRO A 348 -3.16 -4.05 14.95
C PRO A 348 -1.69 -3.61 14.99
N GLY A 349 -1.35 -2.42 14.48
CA GLY A 349 0.01 -1.85 14.59
C GLY A 349 0.43 -1.59 16.03
N ILE A 350 -0.46 -0.99 16.83
CA ILE A 350 -0.24 -0.81 18.28
C ILE A 350 -0.09 -2.16 18.99
N ILE A 351 -0.95 -3.13 18.66
CA ILE A 351 -0.85 -4.49 19.20
C ILE A 351 0.52 -5.08 18.87
N GLY A 352 0.99 -4.96 17.62
CA GLY A 352 2.29 -5.46 17.20
C GLY A 352 3.46 -4.82 17.95
N GLY A 353 3.45 -3.50 18.15
CA GLY A 353 4.45 -2.82 18.97
C GLY A 353 4.47 -3.32 20.42
N ILE A 354 3.30 -3.54 21.03
CA ILE A 354 3.18 -4.09 22.40
C ILE A 354 3.66 -5.56 22.45
N VAL A 355 3.25 -6.39 21.50
CA VAL A 355 3.68 -7.80 21.41
C VAL A 355 5.20 -7.86 21.22
N GLY A 356 5.77 -6.99 20.38
CA GLY A 356 7.22 -6.88 20.20
C GLY A 356 7.93 -6.46 21.49
N ALA A 357 7.40 -5.47 22.23
CA ALA A 357 7.93 -5.06 23.52
C ALA A 357 7.94 -6.19 24.56
N VAL A 358 6.84 -6.92 24.67
CA VAL A 358 6.73 -8.07 25.58
C VAL A 358 7.67 -9.19 25.15
N THR A 359 7.69 -9.54 23.87
CA THR A 359 8.55 -10.63 23.36
C THR A 359 10.04 -10.31 23.57
N ALA A 360 10.44 -9.05 23.36
CA ALA A 360 11.80 -8.60 23.65
C ALA A 360 12.12 -8.65 25.16
N ALA A 361 11.21 -8.18 26.03
CA ALA A 361 11.41 -8.15 27.48
C ALA A 361 11.51 -9.55 28.13
N TYR A 362 10.85 -10.54 27.53
CA TYR A 362 10.85 -11.93 27.98
C TYR A 362 11.87 -12.81 27.26
N SER A 363 12.73 -12.24 26.40
CA SER A 363 13.86 -12.96 25.82
C SER A 363 14.73 -13.60 26.93
N SER A 364 15.22 -14.82 26.68
CA SER A 364 16.00 -15.57 27.66
C SER A 364 17.02 -16.47 26.97
N PRO A 365 18.15 -16.77 27.64
CA PRO A 365 19.14 -17.73 27.14
C PRO A 365 18.56 -19.12 26.91
N ASP A 366 17.55 -19.55 27.69
CA ASP A 366 16.91 -20.86 27.50
C ASP A 366 16.19 -20.98 26.15
N VAL A 367 15.69 -19.85 25.62
CA VAL A 367 14.94 -19.81 24.35
C VAL A 367 15.86 -19.49 23.17
N TYR A 368 16.77 -18.53 23.34
CA TYR A 368 17.62 -18.04 22.24
C TYR A 368 19.02 -18.66 22.21
N GLY A 369 19.46 -19.30 23.29
CA GLY A 369 20.88 -19.50 23.57
C GLY A 369 21.59 -18.17 23.87
N GLU A 370 22.73 -18.23 24.59
CA GLU A 370 23.53 -17.04 24.85
C GLU A 370 24.01 -16.36 23.55
N PRO A 371 24.57 -17.05 22.56
CA PRO A 371 24.98 -16.40 21.30
C PRO A 371 23.79 -15.81 20.53
N GLY A 372 22.63 -16.48 20.58
CA GLY A 372 21.45 -16.05 19.83
C GLY A 372 20.78 -14.83 20.42
N ILE A 373 20.82 -14.64 21.75
CA ILE A 373 20.27 -13.43 22.39
C ILE A 373 21.15 -12.20 22.10
N VAL A 374 22.48 -12.39 22.06
CA VAL A 374 23.45 -11.34 21.68
C VAL A 374 23.28 -10.98 20.21
N HIS A 375 23.21 -11.97 19.30
CA HIS A 375 22.99 -11.71 17.89
C HIS A 375 21.63 -11.05 17.62
N SER A 376 20.59 -11.54 18.29
CA SER A 376 19.24 -11.01 18.10
C SER A 376 19.12 -9.60 18.64
N PHE A 377 19.62 -9.25 19.83
CA PHE A 377 19.32 -7.96 20.48
C PHE A 377 20.54 -7.10 20.83
N GLY A 378 21.75 -7.53 20.48
CA GLY A 378 23.00 -6.81 20.77
C GLY A 378 23.46 -6.87 22.24
N PHE A 379 22.81 -7.66 23.09
CA PHE A 379 23.15 -7.77 24.52
C PHE A 379 24.59 -8.26 24.72
N GLY A 380 25.34 -7.70 25.67
CA GLY A 380 26.69 -8.17 26.01
C GLY A 380 27.82 -7.84 25.01
N SER A 381 27.56 -7.01 24.00
CA SER A 381 28.58 -6.42 23.11
C SER A 381 29.20 -5.14 23.72
N TYR A 382 29.65 -4.16 22.91
CA TYR A 382 30.19 -2.86 23.37
C TYR A 382 29.29 -2.08 24.36
N LYS A 383 28.04 -2.52 24.58
CA LYS A 383 27.05 -1.94 25.50
C LYS A 383 26.80 -2.86 26.69
N MET A 384 27.70 -2.84 27.67
CA MET A 384 27.63 -3.65 28.89
C MET A 384 26.33 -3.48 29.70
N ASP A 385 25.62 -2.35 29.57
CA ASP A 385 24.41 -2.05 30.34
C ASP A 385 23.08 -2.43 29.63
N TRP A 386 23.10 -2.77 28.33
CA TRP A 386 21.88 -3.05 27.57
C TRP A 386 21.33 -4.44 27.90
N ASN A 387 20.07 -4.52 28.34
CA ASN A 387 19.43 -5.77 28.73
C ASN A 387 17.99 -5.89 28.20
N LYS A 388 17.40 -7.08 28.30
CA LYS A 388 16.04 -7.38 27.82
C LYS A 388 14.95 -6.41 28.29
N ARG A 389 15.01 -5.95 29.54
CA ARG A 389 14.01 -4.98 30.06
C ARG A 389 14.18 -3.62 29.41
N MET A 390 15.42 -3.22 29.14
CA MET A 390 15.70 -1.99 28.39
C MET A 390 15.22 -2.12 26.95
N GLN A 391 15.48 -3.24 26.27
CA GLN A 391 14.95 -3.47 24.92
C GLN A 391 13.42 -3.36 24.90
N GLY A 392 12.72 -4.02 25.83
CA GLY A 392 11.26 -3.92 25.92
C GLY A 392 10.77 -2.48 26.14
N ARG A 393 11.49 -1.68 26.94
CA ARG A 393 11.19 -0.25 27.12
C ARG A 393 11.46 0.56 25.86
N SER A 394 12.53 0.26 25.13
CA SER A 394 12.86 0.90 23.85
C SER A 394 11.77 0.66 22.81
N GLN A 395 11.20 -0.56 22.75
CA GLN A 395 10.04 -0.85 21.88
C GLN A 395 8.84 0.05 22.21
N ILE A 396 8.47 0.16 23.49
CA ILE A 396 7.35 1.02 23.91
C ILE A 396 7.65 2.49 23.63
N PHE A 397 8.87 2.95 23.88
CA PHE A 397 9.27 4.32 23.56
C PHE A 397 9.19 4.60 22.06
N GLY A 398 9.65 3.66 21.23
CA GLY A 398 9.52 3.71 19.77
C GLY A 398 8.06 3.80 19.32
N LEU A 399 7.17 2.97 19.89
CA LEU A 399 5.73 3.02 19.59
C LEU A 399 5.12 4.40 19.92
N LEU A 400 5.41 4.93 21.11
CA LEU A 400 4.90 6.24 21.54
C LEU A 400 5.46 7.37 20.70
N LEU A 401 6.73 7.29 20.30
CA LEU A 401 7.34 8.29 19.41
C LEU A 401 6.73 8.25 18.01
N SER A 402 6.53 7.05 17.43
CA SER A 402 5.84 6.89 16.14
C SER A 402 4.45 7.51 16.17
N LEU A 403 3.68 7.30 17.25
CA LEU A 403 2.39 7.96 17.45
C LEU A 403 2.52 9.48 17.51
N ALA A 404 3.46 10.00 18.30
CA ALA A 404 3.66 11.44 18.44
C ALA A 404 4.05 12.11 17.11
N MET A 405 5.00 11.51 16.38
CA MET A 405 5.44 11.98 15.06
C MET A 405 4.31 11.94 14.03
N ALA A 406 3.52 10.85 14.02
CA ALA A 406 2.37 10.70 13.14
C ALA A 406 1.28 11.75 13.39
N LEU A 407 0.95 12.00 14.66
CA LEU A 407 -0.05 13.01 15.05
C LEU A 407 0.43 14.43 14.73
N VAL A 408 1.65 14.79 15.15
CA VAL A 408 2.19 16.14 14.91
C VAL A 408 2.39 16.39 13.41
N GLY A 409 2.99 15.43 12.70
CA GLY A 409 3.17 15.49 11.26
C GLY A 409 1.86 15.58 10.50
N GLY A 410 0.88 14.74 10.88
CA GLY A 410 -0.45 14.74 10.26
C GLY A 410 -1.23 16.03 10.50
N ILE A 411 -1.05 16.70 11.64
CA ILE A 411 -1.62 18.04 11.89
C ILE A 411 -1.02 19.06 10.91
N ILE A 412 0.31 19.11 10.83
CA ILE A 412 1.03 20.07 9.98
C ILE A 412 0.64 19.88 8.53
N VAL A 413 0.76 18.65 8.03
CA VAL A 413 0.45 18.31 6.64
C VAL A 413 -1.05 18.48 6.37
N GLY A 414 -1.92 18.09 7.29
CA GLY A 414 -3.36 18.31 7.18
C GLY A 414 -3.72 19.79 6.96
N PHE A 415 -3.07 20.71 7.68
CA PHE A 415 -3.29 22.15 7.47
C PHE A 415 -2.77 22.63 6.12
N ILE A 416 -1.61 22.14 5.66
CA ILE A 416 -1.09 22.44 4.31
C ILE A 416 -2.09 21.98 3.25
N LEU A 417 -2.59 20.75 3.36
CA LEU A 417 -3.52 20.15 2.41
C LEU A 417 -4.92 20.78 2.46
N LYS A 418 -5.28 21.47 3.55
CA LYS A 418 -6.57 22.15 3.69
C LYS A 418 -6.69 23.41 2.84
N LEU A 419 -5.58 23.93 2.35
CA LEU A 419 -5.58 25.16 1.54
C LEU A 419 -6.38 24.97 0.23
N PRO A 420 -7.10 25.99 -0.26
CA PRO A 420 -8.12 25.84 -1.31
C PRO A 420 -7.59 25.89 -2.75
N PHE A 421 -6.32 25.56 -2.98
CA PHE A 421 -5.69 25.69 -4.31
C PHE A 421 -5.21 24.36 -4.92
N TRP A 422 -5.41 23.25 -4.20
CA TRP A 422 -4.96 21.93 -4.65
C TRP A 422 -5.93 21.24 -5.62
N GLY A 423 -7.09 21.86 -5.90
CA GLY A 423 -8.09 21.31 -6.83
C GLY A 423 -8.83 20.10 -6.27
N GLN A 424 -8.99 20.05 -4.96
CA GLN A 424 -9.82 19.08 -4.25
C GLN A 424 -11.29 19.15 -4.72
N ALA A 425 -11.95 17.99 -4.75
CA ALA A 425 -13.38 17.91 -5.04
C ALA A 425 -14.22 18.58 -3.95
N ALA A 426 -15.40 19.07 -4.34
CA ALA A 426 -16.45 19.49 -3.41
C ALA A 426 -17.03 18.29 -2.62
N ASP A 427 -17.71 18.55 -1.52
CA ASP A 427 -18.22 17.49 -0.62
C ASP A 427 -19.22 16.57 -1.33
N GLU A 428 -20.01 17.11 -2.26
CA GLU A 428 -20.99 16.41 -3.12
C GLU A 428 -20.37 15.67 -4.32
N ASN A 429 -19.08 15.85 -4.56
CA ASN A 429 -18.34 15.28 -5.70
C ASN A 429 -17.19 14.35 -5.27
N CYS A 430 -17.19 13.92 -4.00
CA CYS A 430 -16.22 12.93 -3.52
C CYS A 430 -16.58 11.53 -4.04
N PHE A 431 -15.57 10.65 -4.05
CA PHE A 431 -15.66 9.25 -4.50
C PHE A 431 -16.11 9.10 -5.96
N GLU A 432 -15.66 10.01 -6.84
CA GLU A 432 -16.02 10.02 -8.26
C GLU A 432 -14.79 10.23 -9.17
N ASP A 433 -14.55 9.29 -10.08
CA ASP A 433 -13.42 9.32 -11.01
C ASP A 433 -13.55 10.42 -12.08
N SER A 434 -14.76 10.73 -12.54
CA SER A 434 -14.99 11.72 -13.61
C SER A 434 -14.53 13.14 -13.27
N ILE A 435 -14.18 13.40 -12.00
CA ILE A 435 -13.59 14.66 -11.56
C ILE A 435 -12.16 14.84 -12.09
N TYR A 436 -11.39 13.76 -12.23
CA TYR A 436 -9.98 13.80 -12.63
C TYR A 436 -9.64 12.95 -13.85
N TRP A 437 -10.55 12.09 -14.28
CA TRP A 437 -10.36 11.16 -15.39
C TRP A 437 -11.37 11.40 -16.49
N GLU A 438 -10.95 11.16 -17.73
CA GLU A 438 -11.88 10.97 -18.85
C GLU A 438 -12.56 9.61 -18.67
N VAL A 439 -13.87 9.62 -18.44
CA VAL A 439 -14.67 8.40 -18.26
C VAL A 439 -15.62 8.30 -19.44
N HIS A 440 -15.54 7.19 -20.19
CA HIS A 440 -16.49 6.93 -21.25
C HIS A 440 -17.84 6.58 -20.62
N GLU A 441 -18.83 7.46 -20.77
CA GLU A 441 -20.22 7.12 -20.46
C GLU A 441 -20.70 6.06 -21.45
N GLU A 442 -21.04 4.87 -20.96
CA GLU A 442 -21.86 3.96 -21.74
C GLU A 442 -23.21 4.64 -21.97
N VAL A 443 -23.46 5.09 -23.20
CA VAL A 443 -24.79 5.48 -23.63
C VAL A 443 -25.65 4.24 -23.52
N ASN A 444 -26.41 4.13 -22.42
CA ASN A 444 -27.46 3.13 -22.29
C ASN A 444 -28.49 3.42 -23.39
N THR A 445 -28.31 2.82 -24.57
CA THR A 445 -29.40 2.61 -25.51
C THR A 445 -30.34 1.60 -24.84
N VAL A 446 -31.18 2.11 -23.95
CA VAL A 446 -32.35 1.38 -23.49
C VAL A 446 -33.17 1.13 -24.76
N TYR A 447 -33.07 -0.08 -25.29
CA TYR A 447 -34.02 -0.58 -26.26
C TYR A 447 -35.36 -0.66 -25.52
N ILE A 448 -36.17 0.40 -25.65
CA ILE A 448 -37.58 0.33 -25.29
C ILE A 448 -38.21 -0.57 -26.34
N PRO A 449 -38.67 -1.79 -26.01
CA PRO A 449 -39.43 -2.57 -26.96
C PRO A 449 -40.72 -1.77 -27.22
N GLU A 450 -40.93 -1.32 -28.45
CA GLU A 450 -42.26 -0.88 -28.87
C GLU A 450 -43.20 -2.08 -28.68
N ASP A 451 -44.09 -1.95 -27.70
CA ASP A 451 -45.13 -2.91 -27.45
C ASP A 451 -46.12 -2.86 -28.63
N LEU A 452 -46.03 -3.83 -29.53
CA LEU A 452 -46.84 -3.93 -30.77
C LEU A 452 -48.31 -4.29 -30.52
N ALA A 453 -48.82 -4.08 -29.31
CA ALA A 453 -50.16 -4.50 -28.89
C ALA A 453 -51.14 -3.32 -28.71
N HIS A 454 -51.20 -2.37 -29.64
CA HIS A 454 -52.43 -1.57 -29.83
C HIS A 454 -52.59 -1.08 -31.27
N LYS A 455 -53.15 -1.94 -32.13
CA LYS A 455 -53.85 -1.49 -33.34
C LYS A 455 -55.26 -1.05 -32.96
N HIS A 456 -55.61 0.21 -33.17
CA HIS A 456 -56.95 0.58 -33.61
C HIS A 456 -56.99 1.90 -34.39
N SER A 457 -57.60 1.80 -35.59
CA SER A 457 -58.49 2.76 -36.25
C SER A 457 -57.92 4.04 -36.89
N THR A 458 -57.61 3.89 -38.17
CA THR A 458 -57.82 4.81 -39.33
C THR A 458 -58.55 6.14 -39.14
N SER A 459 -57.99 7.20 -39.74
CA SER A 459 -58.73 8.26 -40.46
C SER A 459 -57.90 8.77 -41.66
N LEU A 460 -58.56 8.91 -42.80
CA LEU A 460 -58.03 9.32 -44.12
C LEU A 460 -57.98 10.87 -44.24
N VAL A 461 -57.00 11.49 -44.91
CA VAL A 461 -57.00 12.14 -46.28
C VAL A 461 -56.14 13.46 -46.15
N PRO A 462 -55.54 14.10 -47.19
CA PRO A 462 -54.79 13.69 -48.40
C PRO A 462 -53.36 14.30 -48.49
N ALA A 463 -52.62 13.88 -49.52
CA ALA A 463 -51.24 14.22 -49.87
C ALA A 463 -51.00 15.62 -50.49
N MET A 464 -49.78 16.18 -50.28
CA MET A 464 -49.02 17.00 -51.24
C MET A 464 -47.53 17.15 -50.81
N PRO A 465 -46.56 17.59 -51.67
CA PRO A 465 -45.46 16.73 -52.11
C PRO A 465 -44.06 16.99 -51.51
N LEU A 466 -43.24 15.95 -51.71
CA LEU A 466 -41.81 15.79 -51.46
C LEU A 466 -40.93 16.97 -51.95
N VAL A 467 -40.01 17.41 -51.07
CA VAL A 467 -38.78 18.11 -51.46
C VAL A 467 -37.61 17.31 -50.90
N LEU A 468 -36.82 16.71 -51.80
CA LEU A 468 -35.51 16.09 -51.52
C LEU A 468 -34.43 17.18 -51.44
N PRO A 469 -33.41 16.98 -50.59
CA PRO A 469 -32.05 17.32 -50.98
C PRO A 469 -31.16 16.07 -51.02
N THR A 470 -30.73 15.77 -52.24
CA THR A 470 -29.44 15.22 -52.70
C THR A 470 -28.44 14.71 -51.65
N THR A 471 -28.13 13.43 -51.78
CA THR A 471 -26.95 12.74 -51.26
C THR A 471 -25.69 13.16 -52.03
N SER A 472 -24.62 13.53 -51.32
CA SER A 472 -23.26 13.60 -51.85
C SER A 472 -22.40 12.54 -51.18
N ALA A 473 -22.01 11.54 -51.97
CA ALA A 473 -21.10 10.47 -51.60
C ALA A 473 -19.64 10.91 -51.67
N SER A 474 -18.81 10.45 -50.72
CA SER A 474 -17.35 10.24 -50.82
C SER A 474 -16.77 9.96 -49.43
N ILE A 475 -15.81 9.10 -49.13
CA ILE A 475 -15.04 8.00 -49.77
C ILE A 475 -14.46 7.25 -48.55
N VAL A 476 -14.58 5.92 -48.49
CA VAL A 476 -13.84 5.06 -47.53
C VAL A 476 -12.80 4.28 -48.35
N PRO A 477 -11.50 4.27 -47.99
CA PRO A 477 -10.50 3.51 -48.73
C PRO A 477 -10.52 2.02 -48.35
N PRO A 478 -10.19 1.10 -49.28
CA PRO A 478 -10.23 -0.34 -49.02
C PRO A 478 -8.96 -0.84 -48.30
N VAL A 479 -9.16 -1.82 -47.41
CA VAL A 479 -8.13 -2.60 -46.72
C VAL A 479 -7.52 -3.64 -47.68
N PRO A 480 -6.18 -3.80 -47.77
CA PRO A 480 -5.57 -4.83 -48.59
C PRO A 480 -5.53 -6.21 -47.90
N PRO A 481 -5.51 -7.33 -48.65
CA PRO A 481 -5.57 -8.68 -48.10
C PRO A 481 -4.20 -9.15 -47.57
N THR A 482 -4.22 -9.86 -46.44
CA THR A 482 -3.08 -10.59 -45.86
C THR A 482 -2.80 -11.91 -46.61
N PRO A 483 -1.54 -12.29 -46.86
CA PRO A 483 -1.19 -13.59 -47.46
C PRO A 483 -1.13 -14.72 -46.40
N PRO A 484 -1.26 -16.00 -46.81
CA PRO A 484 -1.33 -17.13 -45.90
C PRO A 484 0.06 -17.54 -45.38
N VAL A 485 0.14 -17.88 -44.08
CA VAL A 485 1.31 -18.49 -43.44
C VAL A 485 1.26 -20.00 -43.67
N SER A 486 2.36 -20.57 -44.17
CA SER A 486 2.50 -22.00 -44.44
C SER A 486 2.67 -22.83 -43.16
N LEU A 487 1.94 -23.94 -43.11
CA LEU A 487 2.19 -25.06 -42.21
C LEU A 487 3.24 -25.98 -42.85
N ALA A 488 4.37 -26.17 -42.18
CA ALA A 488 5.31 -27.25 -42.48
C ALA A 488 5.68 -27.97 -41.18
N THR A 489 5.24 -29.22 -41.08
CA THR A 489 5.67 -30.21 -40.10
C THR A 489 6.74 -31.12 -40.71
N SER A 490 7.86 -31.35 -40.01
CA SER A 490 8.40 -32.69 -39.65
C SER A 490 9.88 -32.63 -39.18
N ALA A 491 10.16 -33.42 -38.14
CA ALA A 491 11.43 -33.64 -37.42
C ALA A 491 12.42 -34.56 -38.21
N PRO A 492 13.61 -35.05 -37.73
CA PRO A 492 13.87 -35.60 -36.38
C PRO A 492 15.30 -35.48 -35.75
N SER A 493 15.36 -35.82 -34.45
CA SER A 493 16.39 -36.61 -33.71
C SER A 493 17.87 -36.19 -33.66
N ALA A 494 18.39 -35.99 -32.44
CA ALA A 494 19.48 -36.82 -31.86
C ALA A 494 19.68 -36.52 -30.37
N ALA A 495 20.12 -37.54 -29.64
CA ALA A 495 20.19 -37.64 -28.19
C ALA A 495 21.63 -37.48 -27.64
N LEU A 496 21.69 -37.38 -26.30
CA LEU A 496 22.68 -37.98 -25.37
C LEU A 496 23.99 -37.24 -25.00
N VAL A 497 24.28 -37.35 -23.68
CA VAL A 497 25.54 -37.19 -22.90
C VAL A 497 26.03 -35.74 -22.71
N HIS A 498 26.27 -35.18 -21.52
CA HIS A 498 26.83 -35.68 -20.24
C HIS A 498 26.24 -34.94 -19.03
#